data_AF-A0A3D5PNZ0-F1
#
_entry.id   AF-A0A3D5PNZ0-F1
#
_cell.length_a   1.000
_cell.length_b   1.000
_cell.length_c   1.000
_cell.angle_alpha   90.00
_cell.angle_beta   90.00
_cell.angle_gamma   90.00
#
_symmetry.space_group_name_H-M   'P 1'
#
loop_
_entity.id
_entity.type
_entity.pdbx_description
1 polymer ?
#
loop_
_entity_poly.entity_id
_entity_poly.type
_entity_poly.pdbx_seq_one_letter_code
_entity_poly.pdbx_strand_id
1 'polypeptide(L)' 'GFSGQNYFPEGMERPAMYAPVERGFERELKKRVEYFAKLRAQRGG' A
#
# COMPACT_ATOMS: atom_id res chain seq x y z
N GLY A 1 -4.58 -12.46 -1.34
CA GLY A 1 -5.83 -11.80 -0.91
C GLY A 1 -5.52 -10.43 -0.33
N PHE A 2 -6.51 -9.55 -0.21
CA PHE A 2 -6.40 -8.19 0.36
C PHE A 2 -7.47 -8.01 1.45
N SER A 3 -7.06 -7.71 2.69
CA SER A 3 -7.96 -7.64 3.85
C SER A 3 -8.76 -6.34 3.92
N GLY A 4 -8.24 -5.24 3.38
CA GLY A 4 -8.86 -3.92 3.47
C GLY A 4 -8.84 -3.27 4.86
N GLN A 5 -8.27 -3.92 5.87
CA GLN A 5 -8.22 -3.37 7.23
C GLN A 5 -7.21 -2.22 7.34
N ASN A 6 -7.57 -1.18 8.11
CA ASN A 6 -6.61 -0.18 8.55
C ASN A 6 -5.85 -0.72 9.77
N TYR A 7 -4.53 -0.83 9.65
CA TYR A 7 -3.66 -1.36 10.71
C TYR A 7 -2.98 -0.23 11.51
N PHE A 8 -3.35 1.03 11.23
CA PHE A 8 -2.89 2.20 11.95
C PHE A 8 -3.92 2.62 13.01
N PRO A 9 -3.49 3.33 14.06
CA PRO A 9 -4.41 3.94 15.02
C PRO A 9 -5.49 4.77 14.33
N GLU A 10 -6.66 4.83 14.94
CA GLU A 10 -7.73 5.70 14.48
C GLU A 10 -7.30 7.18 14.50
N GLY A 11 -7.69 7.93 13.47
CA GLY A 11 -7.26 9.32 13.29
C GLY A 11 -5.84 9.51 12.74
N MET A 12 -5.07 8.42 12.54
CA MET A 12 -3.76 8.48 11.91
C MET A 12 -3.87 8.25 10.39
N GLU A 13 -3.36 9.21 9.61
CA GLU A 13 -3.14 8.98 8.19
C GLU A 13 -2.13 7.85 7.97
N ARG A 14 -2.29 7.08 6.90
CA ARG A 14 -1.39 5.98 6.56
C ARG A 14 -0.11 6.52 5.91
N PRO A 15 1.05 6.56 6.60
CA PRO A 15 2.26 7.08 6.00
C PRO A 15 2.86 6.09 4.99
N ALA A 16 3.44 6.64 3.92
CA ALA A 16 4.26 5.87 2.99
C ALA A 16 5.70 5.76 3.54
N MET A 17 5.93 4.77 4.40
CA MET A 17 7.25 4.55 5.02
C MET A 17 8.26 3.83 4.10
N TYR A 18 7.79 3.25 2.98
CA TYR A 18 8.61 2.46 2.08
C TYR A 18 8.33 2.81 0.62
N ALA A 19 9.38 3.22 -0.10
CA ALA A 19 9.34 3.62 -1.50
C ALA A 19 10.28 2.73 -2.33
N PRO A 20 9.87 1.49 -2.67
CA PRO A 20 10.70 0.57 -3.43
C PRO A 20 11.09 1.14 -4.80
N VAL A 21 12.36 0.96 -5.19
CA VAL A 21 12.87 1.46 -6.48
C VAL A 21 12.62 0.46 -7.61
N GLU A 22 12.76 0.89 -8.87
CA GLU A 22 12.51 0.06 -10.05
C GLU A 22 13.70 -0.85 -10.40
N ARG A 23 14.26 -1.56 -9.42
CA ARG A 23 15.40 -2.47 -9.63
C ARG A 23 15.16 -3.84 -8.99
N GLY A 24 15.51 -4.90 -9.72
CA GLY A 24 15.45 -6.27 -9.21
C GLY A 24 14.07 -6.63 -8.65
N PHE A 25 14.06 -7.27 -7.47
CA PHE A 25 12.83 -7.67 -6.79
C PHE A 25 12.00 -6.50 -6.26
N GLU A 26 12.60 -5.33 -6.01
CA GLU A 26 11.86 -4.16 -5.55
C GLU A 26 10.88 -3.63 -6.60
N ARG A 27 11.17 -3.83 -7.89
CA ARG A 27 10.22 -3.50 -8.96
C ARG A 27 8.90 -4.24 -8.79
N GLU A 28 8.95 -5.51 -8.39
CA GLU A 28 7.74 -6.31 -8.16
C GLU A 28 7.04 -5.92 -6.85
N LEU A 29 7.81 -5.57 -5.82
CA LEU A 29 7.24 -5.01 -4.58
C LEU A 29 6.53 -3.69 -4.83
N LYS A 30 7.10 -2.80 -5.65
CA LYS A 30 6.48 -1.53 -6.04
C LYS A 30 5.10 -1.75 -6.67
N LYS A 31 5.00 -2.64 -7.66
CA LYS A 31 3.71 -2.99 -8.28
C LYS A 31 2.68 -3.50 -7.27
N ARG A 32 3.10 -4.34 -6.30
CA ARG A 32 2.20 -4.87 -5.27
C ARG A 32 1.73 -3.79 -4.31
N VAL A 33 2.63 -2.89 -3.89
CA VAL A 33 2.27 -1.74 -3.04
C VAL A 33 1.26 -0.85 -3.75
N GLU A 34 1.49 -0.53 -5.03
CA GLU A 34 0.57 0.25 -5.86
C GLU A 34 -0.78 -0.45 -6.06
N TYR A 35 -0.78 -1.76 -6.32
CA TYR A 35 -2.00 -2.55 -6.44
C TYR A 35 -2.86 -2.47 -5.18
N PHE A 36 -2.26 -2.65 -4.00
CA PHE A 36 -3.01 -2.53 -2.74
C PHE A 36 -3.44 -1.09 -2.44
N ALA A 37 -2.66 -0.08 -2.84
CA ALA A 37 -3.08 1.32 -2.73
C ALA A 37 -4.34 1.60 -3.57
N LYS A 38 -4.40 1.07 -4.81
CA LYS A 38 -5.60 1.15 -5.66
C LYS A 38 -6.81 0.46 -5.03
N LEU A 39 -6.63 -0.75 -4.50
CA LEU A 39 -7.72 -1.47 -3.83
C LEU A 39 -8.23 -0.73 -2.57
N ARG A 40 -7.34 -0.09 -1.81
CA ARG A 40 -7.76 0.78 -0.69
C ARG A 40 -8.57 1.97 -1.18
N ALA A 41 -8.10 2.68 -2.20
CA ALA A 41 -8.81 3.83 -2.76
C ALA A 41 -10.21 3.45 -3.28
N GLN A 42 -10.36 2.29 -3.92
CA GLN A 42 -11.66 1.78 -4.39
C GLN A 42 -12.63 1.45 -3.27
N ARG A 43 -12.13 1.03 -2.10
CA ARG A 43 -12.95 0.63 -0.95
C ARG A 43 -13.40 1.82 -0.10
N GLY A 44 -12.99 3.04 -0.47
CA GLY A 44 -13.18 4.25 0.32
C GLY A 44 -12.10 4.34 1.39
N GLY A 45 -10.93 4.86 0.99
CA GLY A 45 -9.91 5.27 1.95
C GLY A 45 -10.49 6.14 3.05
#